data_AF-A0A933B4S1-F1
#
_entry.id   AF-A0A933B4S1-F1
#
_cell.length_a   1.000
_cell.length_b   1.000
_cell.length_c   1.000
_cell.angle_alpha   90.00
_cell.angle_beta   90.00
_cell.angle_gamma   90.00
#
_symmetry.space_group_name_H-M   'P 1'
#
loop_
_entity.id
_entity.type
_entity.pdbx_description
1 polymer ?
#
loop_
_entity_poly.entity_id
_entity_poly.type
_entity_poly.pdbx_seq_one_letter_code
_entity_poly.pdbx_strand_id
1 'polypeptide(L)' 'MLDIARIRQDFPILSRTVHGKPLVYLDNGATTQKPRQVIEALVNYYSRYNANIHRGLHALAEEATAAYEQVREQTARFIR' A
#
# COMPACT_ATOMS: atom_id res chain seq x y z
N MET A 1 -17.78 -16.32 -3.48
CA MET A 1 -16.98 -16.72 -4.66
C MET A 1 -15.94 -15.65 -4.93
N LEU A 2 -14.73 -16.03 -5.33
CA LEU A 2 -13.62 -15.10 -5.58
C LEU A 2 -13.78 -14.46 -6.98
N ASP A 3 -13.84 -13.13 -7.06
CA ASP A 3 -13.95 -12.40 -8.33
C ASP A 3 -12.58 -11.88 -8.79
N ILE A 4 -11.96 -12.62 -9.72
CA ILE A 4 -10.63 -12.30 -10.25
C ILE A 4 -10.63 -11.04 -11.10
N ALA A 5 -11.72 -10.77 -11.85
CA ALA A 5 -11.80 -9.61 -12.71
C ALA A 5 -11.80 -8.33 -11.86
N ARG A 6 -12.57 -8.33 -10.77
CA ARG A 6 -12.58 -7.24 -9.79
C ARG A 6 -11.23 -7.06 -9.10
N ILE A 7 -10.59 -8.14 -8.65
CA ILE A 7 -9.27 -8.06 -7.99
C ILE A 7 -8.23 -7.44 -8.93
N ARG A 8 -8.20 -7.84 -10.21
CA ARG A 8 -7.25 -7.27 -11.19
C ARG A 8 -7.41 -5.77 -11.39
N GLN A 9 -8.63 -5.23 -11.27
CA GLN A 9 -8.89 -3.79 -11.37
C GLN A 9 -8.26 -2.98 -10.23
N ASP A 10 -7.96 -3.61 -9.10
CA ASP A 10 -7.25 -2.97 -8.00
C ASP A 10 -5.76 -2.80 -8.28
N PHE A 11 -5.17 -3.48 -9.26
CA PHE A 11 -3.75 -3.37 -9.60
C PHE A 11 -3.58 -2.58 -10.91
N PRO A 12 -3.41 -1.25 -10.87
CA PRO A 12 -3.48 -0.40 -12.06
C PRO A 12 -2.44 -0.78 -13.11
N ILE A 13 -1.28 -1.28 -12.70
CA ILE A 13 -0.20 -1.67 -13.61
C ILE A 13 -0.58 -2.83 -14.55
N LEU A 14 -1.55 -3.68 -14.16
CA LEU A 14 -1.96 -4.83 -14.97
C LEU A 14 -2.74 -4.44 -16.24
N SER A 15 -3.15 -3.18 -16.39
CA SER A 15 -3.73 -2.66 -17.64
C SER A 15 -2.67 -2.19 -18.64
N ARG A 16 -1.38 -2.17 -18.28
CA ARG A 16 -0.31 -1.70 -19.16
C ARG A 16 -0.03 -2.67 -20.30
N THR A 17 0.43 -2.07 -21.40
CA THR A 17 1.03 -2.76 -22.53
C THR A 17 2.56 -2.68 -22.43
N VAL A 18 3.26 -3.79 -22.65
CA VAL A 18 4.72 -3.89 -22.69
C VAL A 18 5.12 -4.54 -24.01
N HIS A 19 6.02 -3.92 -24.78
CA HIS A 19 6.39 -4.35 -26.13
C HIS A 19 5.18 -4.61 -27.05
N GLY A 20 4.17 -3.73 -26.97
CA GLY A 20 2.96 -3.84 -27.79
C GLY A 20 1.98 -4.96 -27.38
N LYS A 21 2.23 -5.69 -26.28
CA LYS A 21 1.36 -6.77 -25.79
C LYS A 21 0.84 -6.50 -24.37
N PRO A 22 -0.35 -7.02 -23.99
CA PRO A 22 -0.83 -6.92 -22.61
C PRO A 22 0.16 -7.51 -21.62
N LEU A 23 0.36 -6.83 -20.49
CA LEU A 23 1.27 -7.31 -19.45
C LEU A 23 0.78 -8.63 -18.83
N VAL A 24 1.66 -9.64 -18.85
CA VAL A 24 1.52 -10.89 -18.07
C VAL A 24 2.71 -10.97 -17.12
N TYR A 25 2.49 -10.57 -15.86
CA TYR A 25 3.55 -10.49 -14.85
C TYR A 25 3.63 -11.80 -14.04
N LEU A 26 4.62 -12.64 -14.36
CA LEU A 26 4.84 -13.95 -13.72
C LEU A 26 6.08 -13.98 -12.81
N ASP A 27 6.58 -12.82 -12.41
CA ASP A 27 7.77 -12.69 -11.55
C ASP A 27 7.42 -12.27 -10.11
N ASN A 28 6.27 -12.74 -9.62
CA ASN A 28 5.74 -12.36 -8.30
C ASN A 28 6.62 -12.85 -7.13
N GLY A 29 7.48 -13.84 -7.36
CA GLY A 29 8.44 -14.32 -6.37
C GLY A 29 9.57 -13.32 -6.09
N ALA A 30 9.94 -12.50 -7.08
CA ALA A 30 10.92 -11.44 -6.89
C ALA A 30 10.30 -10.19 -6.23
N THR A 31 9.14 -9.75 -6.71
CA THR A 31 8.34 -8.69 -6.07
C THR A 31 6.90 -8.73 -6.56
N THR A 32 5.96 -8.24 -5.77
CA THR A 32 4.54 -8.19 -6.13
C THR A 32 4.12 -6.81 -6.61
N GLN A 33 3.17 -6.77 -7.54
CA GLN A 33 2.49 -5.52 -7.90
C GLN A 33 1.65 -5.01 -6.72
N LYS A 34 1.43 -3.69 -6.65
CA LYS A 34 0.73 -3.07 -5.53
C LYS A 34 -0.70 -2.71 -5.92
N PRO A 35 -1.71 -3.05 -5.09
CA PRO A 35 -3.06 -2.60 -5.33
C PRO A 35 -3.18 -1.10 -5.04
N ARG A 36 -4.20 -0.45 -5.60
CA ARG A 36 -4.45 0.99 -5.50
C ARG A 36 -4.53 1.43 -4.04
N GLN A 37 -5.16 0.64 -3.19
CA GLN A 37 -5.31 0.88 -1.75
C GLN A 37 -3.95 1.06 -1.04
N VAL A 38 -2.93 0.28 -1.42
CA VAL A 38 -1.58 0.40 -0.84
C VAL A 38 -0.89 1.68 -1.33
N ILE A 39 -1.06 2.00 -2.62
CA ILE A 39 -0.53 3.23 -3.22
C ILE A 39 -1.18 4.46 -2.57
N GLU A 40 -2.50 4.45 -2.43
CA GLU A 40 -3.27 5.54 -1.83
C GLU A 40 -2.94 5.72 -0.35
N ALA A 41 -2.70 4.64 0.41
CA ALA A 41 -2.25 4.77 1.80
C ALA A 41 -0.91 5.51 1.90
N LEU A 42 0.04 5.20 1.01
CA LEU A 42 1.33 5.90 0.94
C LEU A 42 1.17 7.38 0.55
N VAL A 43 0.35 7.64 -0.47
CA VAL A 43 0.04 9.01 -0.93
C VAL A 43 -0.63 9.80 0.18
N ASN A 44 -1.60 9.22 0.90
CA ASN A 44 -2.31 9.85 2.00
C ASN A 44 -1.35 10.23 3.13
N TYR A 45 -0.48 9.31 3.55
CA TYR A 45 0.56 9.61 4.54
C TYR A 45 1.41 10.81 4.13
N TYR A 46 1.98 10.79 2.93
CA TYR A 46 2.87 11.85 2.47
C TYR A 46 2.17 13.18 2.18
N SER A 47 0.88 13.15 1.79
CA SER A 47 0.13 14.37 1.47
C SER A 47 -0.55 15.02 2.67
N ARG A 48 -0.72 14.31 3.79
CA ARG A 48 -1.53 14.82 4.91
C ARG A 48 -0.81 14.88 6.25
N TYR A 49 -0.07 13.84 6.64
CA TYR A 49 0.44 13.70 8.01
C TYR A 49 1.88 13.16 8.05
N ASN A 50 2.70 13.52 7.08
CA ASN A 50 4.11 13.18 7.09
C ASN A 50 4.84 13.92 8.20
N ALA A 51 5.37 13.16 9.17
CA ALA A 51 6.20 13.69 10.23
C ALA A 51 7.11 12.60 10.80
N ASN A 52 8.12 13.02 11.57
CA ASN A 52 8.94 12.10 12.33
C ASN A 52 8.13 11.51 13.51
N ILE A 53 8.22 10.20 13.71
CA ILE A 53 7.43 9.44 14.70
C ILE A 53 8.08 9.34 16.09
N HIS A 54 9.21 10.02 16.31
CA HIS A 54 10.02 9.90 17.52
C HIS A 54 9.88 11.09 18.48
N ARG A 55 8.67 11.26 19.03
CA ARG A 55 8.29 12.24 20.08
C ARG A 55 8.16 13.71 19.62
N GLY A 56 7.58 13.96 18.44
CA GLY A 56 7.14 15.30 18.10
C GLY A 56 5.90 15.71 18.91
N LEU A 57 5.91 16.90 19.51
CA LEU A 57 4.80 17.47 20.30
C LEU A 57 3.79 18.25 19.44
N HIS A 58 3.82 18.06 18.13
CA HIS A 58 2.95 18.78 17.18
C HIS A 58 2.02 17.79 16.48
N ALA A 59 0.84 18.28 16.06
CA ALA A 59 -0.26 17.47 15.54
C ALA A 59 0.16 16.41 14.50
N LEU A 60 0.94 16.79 13.47
CA LEU A 60 1.37 15.83 12.44
C LEU A 60 2.24 14.68 12.99
N ALA A 61 3.05 14.93 14.02
CA ALA A 61 3.85 13.88 14.64
C ALA A 61 2.99 12.92 15.47
N GLU A 62 1.97 13.43 16.15
CA GLU A 62 1.00 12.59 16.87
C GLU A 62 0.21 11.72 15.89
N GLU A 63 -0.30 12.30 14.79
CA GLU A 63 -1.03 11.57 13.74
C GLU A 63 -0.17 10.50 13.06
N ALA A 64 1.07 10.84 12.69
CA ALA A 64 2.01 9.88 12.10
C ALA A 64 2.34 8.73 13.05
N THR A 65 2.56 9.04 14.33
CA THR A 65 2.87 8.05 15.37
C THR A 65 1.68 7.11 15.59
N ALA A 66 0.47 7.65 15.70
CA ALA A 66 -0.74 6.85 15.88
C ALA A 66 -0.97 5.90 14.70
N ALA A 67 -0.86 6.39 13.45
CA ALA A 67 -1.00 5.58 12.26
C ALA A 67 0.05 4.45 12.19
N TYR A 68 1.29 4.74 12.57
CA TYR A 68 2.38 3.77 12.60
C TYR A 68 2.15 2.66 13.65
N GLU A 69 1.79 3.01 14.88
CA GLU A 69 1.53 2.04 15.94
C GLU A 69 0.28 1.18 15.64
N GLN A 70 -0.73 1.75 15.00
CA GLN A 70 -1.88 0.98 14.51
C GLN A 70 -1.46 -0.12 13.52
N VAL A 71 -0.58 0.21 12.56
CA VAL A 71 -0.06 -0.77 11.59
C VAL A 71 0.82 -1.82 12.28
N ARG A 72 1.59 -1.44 13.31
CA ARG A 72 2.37 -2.40 14.12
C ARG A 72 1.45 -3.45 14.75
N GLU A 73 0.35 -3.03 15.36
CA GLU A 73 -0.61 -3.93 16.00
C GLU A 73 -1.35 -4.81 14.97
N GLN A 74 -1.75 -4.24 13.83
CA GLN A 74 -2.36 -4.99 12.73
C GLN A 74 -1.41 -6.06 12.19
N THR A 75 -0.13 -5.71 12.01
CA THR A 75 0.90 -6.66 11.56
C THR A 75 1.10 -7.77 12.58
N ALA A 76 1.16 -7.43 13.87
CA ALA A 76 1.26 -8.41 14.94
C ALA A 76 0.07 -9.40 14.95
N ARG A 77 -1.15 -8.93 14.67
CA ARG A 77 -2.33 -9.80 14.53
C ARG A 77 -2.30 -10.65 13.26
N PHE A 78 -1.71 -10.15 12.17
CA PHE A 78 -1.66 -10.86 10.88
C PHE A 78 -0.71 -12.06 10.91
N ILE A 79 0.38 -11.97 11.67
CA ILE A 79 1.41 -13.04 11.78
C ILE A 79 1.23 -13.96 12.98
N ARG A 80 0.27 -13.66 13.88
CA ARG A 80 -0.11 -14.53 14.99
C ARG A 80 -1.11 -15.57 14.51
#